data_AF-A8N0G3-F1
#
_entry.id   AF-A8N0G3-F1
#
_cell.length_a   1.000
_cell.length_b   1.000
_cell.length_c   1.000
_cell.angle_alpha   90.00
_cell.angle_beta   90.00
_cell.angle_gamma   90.00
#
_symmetry.space_group_name_H-M   'P 1'
#
loop_
_entity.id
_entity.type
_entity.pdbx_description
1 polymer ?
#
loop_
_entity_poly.entity_id
_entity_poly.type
_entity_poly.pdbx_seq_one_letter_code
_entity_poly.pdbx_strand_id
1 'polypeptide(L)'
;MYACDSQQSQQQQQQYFYPTDTHHYHREQNGNEDASSSCGHGYYPLRLQDHHYDRHNGALNGAASVENWVYPPPPDPTQTQPYTATPTSRGYVAVSVITVNVGLVEAHYGRRRSIPMVARVTLIDHRSVVLLDTYVQPTHRITDYRTESTGLNYLHFQNAPTFESVQRTTAKMIMNNVIVGHRLWEFLSVMGLSHPAIDTRDLALFRPLRKRLKSRCILDLRTLVRFFVGKDVGYGYEDSLENAIAAMELFRVCHPIFEGIVEAGAWPCDLPPVSYSRHFL
;
A
#
# COMPACT_ATOMS: atom_id res chain seq x y z
N MET A 1 25.73 41.88 34.60
CA MET A 1 26.31 40.72 35.31
C MET A 1 25.36 39.54 35.08
N TYR A 2 25.91 38.38 34.73
CA TYR A 2 25.28 37.22 34.06
C TYR A 2 24.43 36.30 34.95
N ALA A 3 23.68 35.41 34.25
CA ALA A 3 23.19 34.05 34.62
C ALA A 3 21.77 33.98 35.24
N CYS A 4 20.90 32.99 35.00
CA CYS A 4 20.95 31.72 34.25
C CYS A 4 19.51 31.17 34.07
N ASP A 5 19.28 30.41 32.98
CA ASP A 5 18.41 29.22 32.76
C ASP A 5 17.40 28.78 33.86
N SER A 6 16.21 28.23 33.57
CA SER A 6 15.94 27.09 32.70
C SER A 6 14.43 26.75 32.64
N GLN A 7 14.03 26.29 31.45
CA GLN A 7 13.00 25.31 31.08
C GLN A 7 12.12 24.65 32.16
N GLN A 8 10.82 24.51 31.83
CA GLN A 8 10.17 23.18 31.81
C GLN A 8 8.91 23.21 30.94
N SER A 9 9.02 22.58 29.77
CA SER A 9 7.90 22.17 28.94
C SER A 9 8.11 20.72 28.52
N GLN A 10 6.99 20.00 28.36
CA GLN A 10 6.83 18.68 27.73
C GLN A 10 7.14 17.43 28.58
N GLN A 11 6.17 16.51 28.65
CA GLN A 11 6.02 15.46 27.64
C GLN A 11 4.70 14.69 27.87
N GLN A 12 3.75 14.82 26.94
CA GLN A 12 2.64 13.87 26.79
C GLN A 12 3.11 12.79 25.80
N GLN A 13 3.41 11.60 26.30
CA GLN A 13 3.71 10.43 25.49
C GLN A 13 2.43 9.93 24.83
N GLN A 14 2.33 10.04 23.50
CA GLN A 14 1.37 9.25 22.72
C GLN A 14 1.99 7.88 22.46
N GLN A 15 1.51 6.89 23.21
CA GLN A 15 1.94 5.50 23.14
C GLN A 15 1.17 4.80 22.01
N TYR A 16 1.84 4.51 20.90
CA TYR A 16 1.27 3.64 19.87
C TYR A 16 1.31 2.18 20.37
N PHE A 17 0.15 1.67 20.76
CA PHE A 17 -0.03 0.30 21.20
C PHE A 17 -0.19 -0.61 19.97
N TYR A 18 0.73 -1.56 19.79
CA TYR A 18 0.53 -2.71 18.91
C TYR A 18 -0.24 -3.77 19.72
N PRO A 19 -1.39 -4.29 19.26
CA PRO A 19 -2.13 -5.31 20.00
C PRO A 19 -1.30 -6.60 20.08
N THR A 20 -1.07 -7.09 21.30
CA THR A 20 -0.51 -8.42 21.55
C THR A 20 -1.62 -9.29 22.12
N ASP A 21 -2.28 -10.09 21.27
CA ASP A 21 -3.23 -11.08 21.76
C ASP A 21 -2.48 -12.30 22.30
N THR A 22 -2.52 -12.45 23.61
CA THR A 22 -1.96 -13.58 24.35
C THR A 22 -3.06 -14.61 24.59
N HIS A 23 -2.96 -15.78 23.95
CA HIS A 23 -3.61 -16.99 24.47
C HIS A 23 -2.60 -18.13 24.53
N HIS A 24 -2.28 -18.51 25.77
CA HIS A 24 -1.45 -19.63 26.15
C HIS A 24 -2.04 -20.98 25.71
N TYR A 25 -1.22 -21.83 25.10
CA TYR A 25 -1.23 -23.28 25.33
C TYR A 25 0.20 -23.84 25.22
N HIS A 26 0.54 -24.74 26.15
CA HIS A 26 1.85 -25.34 26.40
C HIS A 26 2.14 -26.57 25.50
N ARG A 27 3.46 -26.84 25.29
CA ARG A 27 4.12 -28.17 25.11
C ARG A 27 4.13 -28.74 23.67
N GLU A 28 5.18 -29.31 23.06
CA GLU A 28 6.51 -29.81 23.44
C GLU A 28 7.43 -29.93 22.19
N GLN A 29 8.71 -29.58 22.37
CA GLN A 29 9.99 -30.12 21.83
C GLN A 29 10.21 -30.64 20.38
N ASN A 30 11.35 -30.15 19.85
CA ASN A 30 12.41 -30.77 19.02
C ASN A 30 12.46 -30.50 17.50
N GLY A 31 13.66 -30.08 17.06
CA GLY A 31 14.17 -30.25 15.70
C GLY A 31 14.78 -29.00 15.07
N ASN A 32 16.11 -28.86 15.15
CA ASN A 32 16.91 -28.00 14.27
C ASN A 32 16.65 -28.35 12.80
N GLU A 33 16.65 -27.37 11.91
CA GLU A 33 17.38 -27.41 10.63
C GLU A 33 17.28 -26.06 9.88
N ASP A 34 18.46 -25.53 9.56
CA ASP A 34 18.66 -24.41 8.64
C ASP A 34 18.28 -24.83 7.21
N ALA A 35 17.46 -24.04 6.51
CA ALA A 35 17.50 -24.00 5.04
C ALA A 35 16.74 -22.79 4.46
N SER A 36 17.52 -21.94 3.80
CA SER A 36 17.14 -21.09 2.68
C SER A 36 16.32 -21.84 1.60
N SER A 37 15.26 -21.22 1.07
CA SER A 37 14.66 -21.56 -0.24
C SER A 37 13.96 -20.29 -0.79
N SER A 38 14.37 -19.66 -1.89
CA SER A 38 14.39 -20.10 -3.30
C SER A 38 13.14 -20.88 -3.73
N CYS A 39 12.13 -20.15 -4.20
CA CYS A 39 10.95 -20.75 -4.81
C CYS A 39 11.25 -21.11 -6.27
N GLY A 40 11.73 -22.33 -6.48
CA GLY A 40 11.81 -22.99 -7.78
C GLY A 40 10.45 -23.56 -8.21
N HIS A 41 10.17 -23.49 -9.50
CA HIS A 41 9.05 -24.13 -10.17
C HIS A 41 9.07 -25.66 -10.01
N GLY A 42 7.90 -26.25 -9.72
CA GLY A 42 7.70 -27.69 -9.76
C GLY A 42 6.21 -28.03 -9.77
N TYR A 43 5.70 -28.44 -10.92
CA TYR A 43 4.41 -29.11 -11.08
C TYR A 43 4.48 -30.52 -10.48
N TYR A 44 3.54 -30.91 -9.61
CA TYR A 44 2.90 -32.24 -9.62
C TYR A 44 1.54 -32.19 -8.88
N PRO A 45 0.56 -33.03 -9.28
CA PRO A 45 -0.83 -32.91 -8.85
C PRO A 45 -1.10 -33.76 -7.59
N LEU A 46 -1.84 -33.21 -6.62
CA LEU A 46 -2.45 -34.01 -5.56
C LEU A 46 -3.95 -33.74 -5.50
N ARG A 47 -4.66 -34.83 -5.81
CA ARG A 47 -6.09 -35.07 -5.67
C ARG A 47 -6.42 -34.97 -4.17
N LEU A 48 -7.28 -34.03 -3.80
CA LEU A 48 -7.86 -33.94 -2.47
C LEU A 48 -9.37 -34.03 -2.59
N GLN A 49 -9.89 -34.96 -1.78
CA GLN A 49 -11.28 -35.37 -1.67
C GLN A 49 -12.19 -34.23 -1.22
N ASP A 50 -13.45 -34.40 -1.60
CA ASP A 50 -14.55 -33.47 -1.45
C ASP A 50 -14.79 -33.04 0.00
N HIS A 51 -14.72 -31.72 0.23
CA HIS A 51 -15.49 -31.08 1.28
C HIS A 51 -16.38 -30.02 0.65
N HIS A 52 -17.64 -30.40 0.50
CA HIS A 52 -18.78 -29.54 0.22
C HIS A 52 -18.75 -28.31 1.13
N TYR A 53 -18.66 -27.13 0.52
CA TYR A 53 -19.23 -25.91 1.08
C TYR A 53 -20.21 -25.35 0.06
N ASP A 54 -21.45 -25.19 0.53
CA ASP A 54 -22.61 -24.97 -0.30
C ASP A 54 -22.62 -23.65 -1.05
N ARG A 55 -23.21 -23.76 -2.23
CA ARG A 55 -23.22 -22.82 -3.33
C ARG A 55 -24.49 -21.98 -3.25
N HIS A 56 -24.38 -20.73 -2.79
CA HIS A 56 -25.40 -19.72 -3.06
C HIS A 56 -24.76 -18.46 -3.65
N ASN A 57 -24.32 -18.58 -4.91
CA ASN A 57 -24.20 -17.42 -5.79
C ASN A 57 -25.51 -17.29 -6.56
N GLY A 58 -26.33 -16.32 -6.16
CA GLY A 58 -27.43 -15.82 -6.98
C GLY A 58 -26.87 -15.35 -8.32
N ALA A 59 -27.44 -15.87 -9.40
CA ALA A 59 -27.10 -15.52 -10.76
C ALA A 59 -27.47 -14.05 -11.03
N LEU A 60 -26.48 -13.18 -11.23
CA LEU A 60 -26.66 -11.90 -11.90
C LEU A 60 -26.40 -12.13 -13.40
N ASN A 61 -27.46 -12.50 -14.12
CA ASN A 61 -27.49 -12.42 -15.58
C ASN A 61 -27.50 -10.94 -15.97
N GLY A 62 -26.39 -10.42 -16.48
CA GLY A 62 -26.34 -9.06 -17.06
C GLY A 62 -24.98 -8.37 -17.09
N ALA A 63 -23.96 -8.86 -16.37
CA ALA A 63 -22.63 -8.27 -16.44
C ALA A 63 -21.88 -8.77 -17.69
N ALA A 64 -21.38 -7.83 -18.51
CA ALA A 64 -20.48 -8.15 -19.60
C ALA A 64 -19.37 -9.08 -19.12
N SER A 65 -19.28 -10.27 -19.73
CA SER A 65 -18.32 -11.30 -19.32
C SER A 65 -16.90 -10.76 -19.45
N VAL A 66 -16.12 -10.91 -18.38
CA VAL A 66 -14.69 -10.54 -18.27
C VAL A 66 -13.83 -11.21 -19.37
N GLU A 67 -14.38 -12.20 -20.06
CA GLU A 67 -13.71 -12.98 -21.10
C GLU A 67 -13.62 -12.27 -22.45
N ASN A 68 -14.46 -11.27 -22.75
CA ASN A 68 -14.55 -10.65 -24.09
C ASN A 68 -13.96 -9.22 -24.18
N TRP A 69 -12.94 -8.92 -23.37
CA TRP A 69 -12.28 -7.62 -23.37
C TRP A 69 -11.53 -7.32 -24.68
N VAL A 70 -11.82 -6.16 -25.28
CA VAL A 70 -11.01 -5.53 -26.34
C VAL A 70 -10.55 -4.16 -25.85
N TYR A 71 -9.25 -3.90 -25.88
CA TYR A 71 -8.67 -2.63 -25.43
C TYR A 71 -9.06 -1.48 -26.37
N PRO A 72 -9.52 -0.33 -25.84
CA PRO A 72 -9.55 0.89 -26.62
C PRO A 72 -8.11 1.39 -26.87
N PRO A 73 -7.83 2.03 -28.02
CA PRO A 73 -6.53 2.62 -28.30
C PRO A 73 -6.20 3.75 -27.31
N PRO A 74 -4.91 4.04 -27.06
CA PRO A 74 -4.49 5.13 -26.19
C PRO A 74 -5.06 6.47 -26.67
N PRO A 75 -5.41 7.40 -25.75
CA PRO A 75 -5.94 8.70 -26.09
C PRO A 75 -4.91 9.56 -26.85
N ASP A 76 -5.40 10.31 -27.83
CA ASP A 76 -4.61 11.19 -28.70
C ASP A 76 -3.99 12.35 -27.90
N PRO A 77 -2.66 12.54 -27.93
CA PRO A 77 -1.97 13.61 -27.20
C PRO A 77 -2.35 15.03 -27.63
N THR A 78 -3.13 15.21 -28.70
CA THR A 78 -3.51 16.52 -29.23
C THR A 78 -4.85 17.09 -28.73
N GLN A 79 -5.62 16.34 -27.91
CA GLN A 79 -6.88 16.84 -27.35
C GLN A 79 -6.69 17.54 -26.00
N THR A 80 -6.38 18.84 -26.03
CA THR A 80 -6.53 19.73 -24.86
C THR A 80 -7.93 20.34 -24.82
N GLN A 81 -8.79 19.83 -23.93
CA GLN A 81 -10.02 20.50 -23.52
C GLN A 81 -9.72 21.44 -22.33
N PRO A 82 -10.12 22.74 -22.37
CA PRO A 82 -9.95 23.64 -21.25
C PRO A 82 -10.99 23.30 -20.16
N TYR A 83 -10.52 22.80 -19.02
CA TYR A 83 -11.38 22.57 -17.86
C TYR A 83 -11.54 23.88 -17.07
N THR A 84 -12.77 24.36 -16.95
CA THR A 84 -13.13 25.38 -15.97
C THR A 84 -13.45 24.67 -14.65
N ALA A 85 -12.64 24.88 -13.63
CA ALA A 85 -12.76 24.21 -12.35
C ALA A 85 -14.01 24.69 -11.58
N THR A 86 -14.93 23.77 -11.30
CA THR A 86 -15.87 23.86 -10.18
C THR A 86 -15.31 23.05 -9.01
N PRO A 87 -15.44 23.50 -7.74
CA PRO A 87 -14.80 22.85 -6.59
C PRO A 87 -15.59 21.64 -6.04
N THR A 88 -16.02 20.72 -6.90
CA THR A 88 -16.76 19.50 -6.50
C THR A 88 -16.49 18.25 -7.35
N SER A 89 -15.31 18.09 -7.95
CA SER A 89 -14.90 16.80 -8.52
C SER A 89 -13.98 16.07 -7.54
N ARG A 90 -14.45 14.92 -7.02
CA ARG A 90 -13.57 13.98 -6.30
C ARG A 90 -12.43 13.57 -7.23
N GLY A 91 -11.19 13.88 -6.85
CA GLY A 91 -10.00 13.54 -7.64
C GLY A 91 -9.45 12.16 -7.26
N TYR A 92 -8.54 11.64 -8.09
CA TYR A 92 -7.73 10.47 -7.74
C TYR A 92 -6.33 10.93 -7.34
N VAL A 93 -5.83 10.42 -6.22
CA VAL A 93 -4.48 10.69 -5.72
C VAL A 93 -3.78 9.36 -5.54
N ALA A 94 -2.68 9.13 -6.28
CA ALA A 94 -1.84 7.96 -6.03
C ALA A 94 -0.89 8.24 -4.87
N VAL A 95 -0.71 7.25 -4.00
CA VAL A 95 0.11 7.36 -2.79
C VAL A 95 1.15 6.24 -2.71
N SER A 96 2.36 6.58 -2.28
CA SER A 96 3.43 5.62 -2.02
C SER A 96 4.36 6.13 -0.91
N VAL A 97 5.01 5.22 -0.20
CA VAL A 97 5.96 5.50 0.87
C VAL A 97 7.15 4.57 0.80
N ILE A 98 8.33 5.08 1.19
CA ILE A 98 9.48 4.26 1.56
C ILE A 98 9.60 4.26 3.07
N THR A 99 9.96 3.10 3.64
CA THR A 99 10.12 2.92 5.08
C THR A 99 11.52 2.47 5.46
N VAL A 100 11.93 2.88 6.66
CA VAL A 100 13.13 2.41 7.38
C VAL A 100 12.71 1.64 8.63
N ASN A 101 13.64 0.90 9.23
CA ASN A 101 13.40 0.10 10.42
C ASN A 101 13.90 0.84 11.68
N VAL A 102 13.10 0.88 12.75
CA VAL A 102 13.45 1.55 14.03
C VAL A 102 13.55 0.61 15.24
N GLY A 103 13.25 -0.67 15.05
CA GLY A 103 13.27 -1.66 16.12
C GLY A 103 12.70 -3.00 15.69
N LEU A 104 12.58 -3.91 16.64
CA LEU A 104 12.00 -5.24 16.47
C LEU A 104 10.86 -5.44 17.46
N VAL A 105 9.78 -6.08 17.02
CA VAL A 105 8.72 -6.62 17.87
C VAL A 105 8.72 -8.14 17.80
N GLU A 106 8.43 -8.78 18.92
CA GLU A 106 8.22 -10.22 18.96
C GLU A 106 6.84 -10.55 18.41
N ALA A 107 6.82 -11.38 17.37
CA ALA A 107 5.62 -11.97 16.79
C ALA A 107 5.42 -13.39 17.34
N HIS A 108 4.24 -13.96 17.10
CA HIS A 108 3.93 -15.33 17.47
C HIS A 108 5.02 -16.31 16.99
N TYR A 109 5.31 -17.32 17.82
CA TYR A 109 6.33 -18.35 17.59
C TYR A 109 7.79 -17.82 17.62
N GLY A 110 8.07 -16.78 18.40
CA GLY A 110 9.44 -16.28 18.63
C GLY A 110 10.07 -15.62 17.40
N ARG A 111 9.29 -15.34 16.36
CA ARG A 111 9.78 -14.60 15.18
C ARG A 111 9.83 -13.13 15.50
N ARG A 112 10.94 -12.46 15.17
CA ARG A 112 11.06 -11.00 15.31
C ARG A 112 10.66 -10.32 14.00
N ARG A 113 9.87 -9.26 14.09
CA ARG A 113 9.47 -8.42 12.95
C ARG A 113 9.99 -7.02 13.14
N SER A 114 10.56 -6.44 12.08
CA SER A 114 10.96 -5.03 12.09
C SER A 114 9.77 -4.10 12.20
N ILE A 115 9.95 -3.01 12.93
CA ILE A 115 8.98 -1.91 13.05
C ILE A 115 9.28 -0.90 11.94
N PRO A 116 8.41 -0.77 10.93
CA PRO A 116 8.61 0.21 9.86
C PRO A 116 8.25 1.61 10.34
N MET A 117 9.01 2.60 9.87
CA MET A 117 8.75 4.02 10.03
C MET A 117 8.89 4.69 8.67
N VAL A 118 7.99 5.63 8.35
CA VAL A 118 8.06 6.37 7.07
C VAL A 118 9.36 7.16 6.97
N ALA A 119 9.98 7.11 5.80
CA ALA A 119 11.22 7.81 5.47
C ALA A 119 11.07 8.74 4.27
N ARG A 120 10.23 8.38 3.29
CA ARG A 120 9.85 9.23 2.16
C ARG A 120 8.38 8.97 1.83
N VAL A 121 7.67 10.00 1.45
CA VAL A 121 6.26 9.92 1.02
C VAL A 121 6.08 10.66 -0.29
N THR A 122 5.34 10.04 -1.21
CA THR A 122 5.04 10.60 -2.52
C THR A 122 3.54 10.52 -2.79
N LEU A 123 2.96 11.64 -3.21
CA LEU A 123 1.60 11.79 -3.69
C LEU A 123 1.64 12.37 -5.09
N ILE A 124 0.87 11.79 -6.00
CA ILE A 124 0.70 12.30 -7.37
C ILE A 124 -0.78 12.36 -7.73
N ASP A 125 -1.15 13.26 -8.62
CA ASP A 125 -2.51 13.36 -9.12
C ASP A 125 -2.83 12.26 -10.17
N HIS A 126 -4.07 12.28 -10.66
CA HIS A 126 -4.52 11.35 -11.70
C HIS A 126 -3.73 11.46 -13.02
N ARG A 127 -2.99 12.56 -13.27
CA ARG A 127 -2.17 12.79 -14.48
C ARG A 127 -0.68 12.54 -14.24
N SER A 128 -0.33 11.97 -13.09
CA SER A 128 1.05 11.73 -12.65
C SER A 128 1.86 13.01 -12.37
N VAL A 129 1.18 14.12 -12.10
CA VAL A 129 1.82 15.35 -11.60
C VAL A 129 2.09 15.18 -10.11
N VAL A 130 3.32 15.48 -9.68
CA VAL A 130 3.73 15.39 -8.28
C VAL A 130 3.02 16.46 -7.45
N LEU A 131 2.29 16.02 -6.42
CA LEU A 131 1.62 16.88 -5.44
C LEU A 131 2.48 17.06 -4.19
N LEU A 132 3.13 15.99 -3.76
CA LEU A 132 4.06 15.96 -2.63
C LEU A 132 5.10 14.89 -2.89
N ASP A 133 6.38 15.20 -2.71
CA ASP A 133 7.45 14.21 -2.67
C ASP A 133 8.51 14.70 -1.68
N THR A 134 8.58 14.07 -0.51
CA THR A 134 9.43 14.57 0.57
C THR A 134 9.93 13.47 1.48
N TYR A 135 11.15 13.64 1.99
CA TYR A 135 11.67 12.84 3.09
C TYR A 135 10.97 13.21 4.39
N VAL A 136 11.00 12.32 5.37
CA VAL A 136 10.36 12.52 6.67
C VAL A 136 11.39 12.39 7.77
N GLN A 137 11.43 13.39 8.66
CA GLN A 137 12.33 13.35 9.80
C GLN A 137 12.02 12.15 10.70
N PRO A 138 13.01 11.30 11.02
CA PRO A 138 12.84 10.16 11.91
C PRO A 138 12.37 10.59 13.30
N THR A 139 11.29 9.98 13.79
CA THR A 139 10.81 10.21 15.17
C THR A 139 11.50 9.31 16.19
N HIS A 140 12.13 8.24 15.71
CA HIS A 140 12.86 7.26 16.51
C HIS A 140 14.22 6.98 15.86
N ARG A 141 15.16 6.45 16.67
CA ARG A 141 16.48 6.05 16.16
C ARG A 141 16.33 4.94 15.11
N ILE A 142 16.83 5.18 13.92
CA ILE A 142 16.87 4.20 12.84
C ILE A 142 17.84 3.08 13.22
N THR A 143 17.36 1.84 13.20
CA THR A 143 18.19 0.64 13.39
C THR A 143 18.72 0.11 12.06
N ASP A 144 17.95 0.27 10.99
CA ASP A 144 18.32 -0.19 9.66
C ASP A 144 17.65 0.67 8.58
N TYR A 145 18.46 1.30 7.72
CA TYR A 145 18.01 2.14 6.61
C TYR A 145 17.51 1.34 5.41
N ARG A 146 17.78 0.03 5.37
CA ARG A 146 17.57 -0.84 4.21
C ARG A 146 18.33 -0.34 2.98
N THR A 147 19.54 0.20 3.17
CA THR A 147 20.27 0.97 2.14
C THR A 147 20.43 0.22 0.82
N GLU A 148 20.65 -1.09 0.84
CA GLU A 148 20.74 -1.91 -0.37
C GLU A 148 19.45 -1.90 -1.20
N SER A 149 18.29 -1.79 -0.54
CA SER A 149 16.98 -1.74 -1.18
C SER A 149 16.52 -0.32 -1.45
N THR A 150 16.78 0.65 -0.56
CA THR A 150 16.15 1.98 -0.59
C THR A 150 17.10 3.10 -1.03
N GLY A 151 18.42 2.85 -1.03
CA GLY A 151 19.43 3.90 -1.25
C GLY A 151 19.52 4.92 -0.12
N LEU A 152 18.73 4.78 0.95
CA LEU A 152 18.66 5.75 2.04
C LEU A 152 19.89 5.70 2.94
N ASN A 153 20.23 6.87 3.46
CA ASN A 153 21.30 7.09 4.44
C ASN A 153 20.95 8.33 5.29
N TYR A 154 21.76 8.60 6.32
CA TYR A 154 21.50 9.68 7.28
C TYR A 154 21.41 11.09 6.65
N LEU A 155 22.10 11.34 5.52
CA LEU A 155 22.12 12.66 4.87
C LEU A 155 20.75 13.05 4.33
N HIS A 156 19.93 12.09 3.91
CA HIS A 156 18.57 12.32 3.41
C HIS A 156 17.65 12.97 4.47
N PHE A 157 17.99 12.86 5.76
CA PHE A 157 17.14 13.30 6.86
C PHE A 157 17.59 14.62 7.51
N GLN A 158 18.74 15.19 7.12
CA GLN A 158 19.33 16.36 7.80
C GLN A 158 18.40 17.59 7.82
N ASN A 159 17.61 17.78 6.76
CA ASN A 159 16.67 18.89 6.62
C ASN A 159 15.25 18.41 6.30
N ALA A 160 14.93 17.15 6.63
CA ALA A 160 13.62 16.60 6.36
C ALA A 160 12.56 17.26 7.28
N PRO A 161 11.35 17.56 6.77
CA PRO A 161 10.26 18.05 7.60
C PRO A 161 9.83 17.04 8.66
N THR A 162 9.29 17.55 9.77
CA THR A 162 8.79 16.71 10.88
C THR A 162 7.66 15.80 10.40
N PHE A 163 7.57 14.60 10.98
CA PHE A 163 6.48 13.67 10.71
C PHE A 163 5.10 14.32 10.84
N GLU A 164 4.86 15.11 11.89
CA GLU A 164 3.58 15.79 12.11
C GLU A 164 3.22 16.77 10.96
N SER A 165 4.20 17.53 10.48
CA SER A 165 3.99 18.47 9.36
C SER A 165 3.64 17.74 8.07
N VAL A 166 4.37 16.66 7.78
CA VAL A 166 4.14 15.82 6.61
C VAL A 166 2.79 15.11 6.72
N GLN A 167 2.49 14.48 7.85
CA GLN A 167 1.23 13.78 8.11
C GLN A 167 0.04 14.71 7.92
N ARG A 168 0.08 15.93 8.47
CA ARG A 168 -0.97 16.94 8.30
C ARG A 168 -1.14 17.34 6.83
N THR A 169 -0.04 17.48 6.10
CA THR A 169 -0.06 17.84 4.68
C THR A 169 -0.65 16.71 3.84
N THR A 170 -0.19 15.47 4.05
CA THR A 170 -0.72 14.28 3.41
C THR A 170 -2.21 14.09 3.69
N ALA A 171 -2.64 14.22 4.95
CA ALA A 171 -4.04 14.11 5.34
C ALA A 171 -4.93 15.11 4.60
N LYS A 172 -4.49 16.37 4.48
CA LYS A 172 -5.21 17.40 3.73
C LYS A 172 -5.30 17.07 2.23
N MET A 173 -4.23 16.54 1.64
CA MET A 173 -4.20 16.21 0.21
C MET A 173 -5.07 15.01 -0.17
N ILE A 174 -5.18 14.02 0.71
CA ILE A 174 -6.03 12.84 0.46
C ILE A 174 -7.48 13.05 0.90
N MET A 175 -7.78 14.10 1.67
CA MET A 175 -9.13 14.40 2.12
C MET A 175 -10.06 14.65 0.92
N ASN A 176 -11.23 14.00 0.94
CA ASN A 176 -12.25 14.08 -0.13
C ASN A 176 -11.78 13.60 -1.52
N ASN A 177 -10.63 12.93 -1.60
CA ASN A 177 -10.14 12.31 -2.82
C ASN A 177 -10.17 10.79 -2.70
N VAL A 178 -10.24 10.12 -3.85
CA VAL A 178 -10.06 8.67 -3.93
C VAL A 178 -8.57 8.37 -3.94
N ILE A 179 -8.09 7.57 -2.98
CA ILE A 179 -6.68 7.18 -2.94
C ILE A 179 -6.43 5.91 -3.75
N VAL A 180 -5.38 5.94 -4.55
CA VAL A 180 -4.94 4.83 -5.41
C VAL A 180 -3.57 4.36 -4.96
N GLY A 181 -3.35 3.05 -4.90
CA GLY A 181 -2.04 2.54 -4.55
C GLY A 181 -1.97 1.03 -4.51
N HIS A 182 -0.81 0.51 -4.12
CA HIS A 182 -0.58 -0.90 -3.87
C HIS A 182 -0.29 -1.10 -2.39
N ARG A 183 -1.07 -1.93 -1.72
CA ARG A 183 -0.99 -2.15 -0.27
C ARG A 183 -1.21 -0.87 0.54
N LEU A 184 -2.35 -0.22 0.31
CA LEU A 184 -2.72 1.03 0.98
C LEU A 184 -2.76 0.91 2.51
N TRP A 185 -2.95 -0.30 3.05
CA TRP A 185 -2.87 -0.53 4.49
C TRP A 185 -1.47 -0.25 5.07
N GLU A 186 -0.40 -0.51 4.31
CA GLU A 186 0.97 -0.21 4.76
C GLU A 186 1.18 1.31 4.79
N PHE A 187 0.77 2.01 3.72
CA PHE A 187 0.79 3.47 3.63
C PHE A 187 0.02 4.13 4.79
N LEU A 188 -1.25 3.78 4.97
CA LEU A 188 -2.10 4.36 6.00
C LEU A 188 -1.58 4.04 7.41
N SER A 189 -1.05 2.83 7.61
CA SER A 189 -0.47 2.43 8.90
C SER A 189 0.75 3.26 9.29
N VAL A 190 1.73 3.40 8.40
CA VAL A 190 2.97 4.14 8.74
C VAL A 190 2.76 5.65 8.78
N MET A 191 1.76 6.15 8.07
CA MET A 191 1.34 7.54 8.16
C MET A 191 0.41 7.81 9.35
N GLY A 192 -0.09 6.77 10.04
CA GLY A 192 -1.07 6.93 11.11
C GLY A 192 -2.38 7.58 10.65
N LEU A 193 -2.78 7.33 9.40
CA LEU A 193 -3.97 7.92 8.78
C LEU A 193 -5.07 6.88 8.63
N SER A 194 -6.31 7.34 8.45
CA SER A 194 -7.45 6.50 8.09
C SER A 194 -8.16 7.10 6.88
N HIS A 195 -8.80 6.27 6.08
CA HIS A 195 -9.50 6.70 4.87
C HIS A 195 -10.77 5.87 4.65
N PRO A 196 -11.87 6.44 4.13
CA PRO A 196 -13.09 5.68 3.85
C PRO A 196 -12.80 4.52 2.91
N ALA A 197 -13.24 3.31 3.27
CA ALA A 197 -12.97 2.11 2.47
C ALA A 197 -13.45 2.29 1.02
N ILE A 198 -14.64 2.89 0.84
CA ILE A 198 -15.26 3.15 -0.47
C ILE A 198 -14.44 4.11 -1.35
N ASP A 199 -13.62 4.96 -0.75
CA ASP A 199 -12.75 5.93 -1.43
C ASP A 199 -11.31 5.40 -1.59
N THR A 200 -11.10 4.09 -1.43
CA THR A 200 -9.81 3.43 -1.71
C THR A 200 -9.84 2.63 -3.01
N ARG A 201 -8.70 2.62 -3.72
CA ARG A 201 -8.44 1.79 -4.91
C ARG A 201 -7.13 1.04 -4.69
N ASP A 202 -7.19 0.01 -3.86
CA ASP A 202 -6.03 -0.85 -3.56
C ASP A 202 -5.84 -1.93 -4.64
N LEU A 203 -4.80 -1.77 -5.44
CA LEU A 203 -4.44 -2.66 -6.54
C LEU A 203 -3.94 -4.03 -6.07
N ALA A 204 -3.47 -4.14 -4.82
CA ALA A 204 -3.08 -5.41 -4.23
C ALA A 204 -4.30 -6.28 -3.88
N LEU A 205 -5.41 -5.66 -3.48
CA LEU A 205 -6.64 -6.34 -3.07
C LEU A 205 -7.61 -6.56 -4.22
N PHE A 206 -7.47 -5.82 -5.32
CA PHE A 206 -8.37 -5.86 -6.47
C PHE A 206 -8.39 -7.26 -7.14
N ARG A 207 -9.50 -7.99 -6.92
CA ARG A 207 -9.67 -9.39 -7.36
C ARG A 207 -9.52 -9.59 -8.87
N PRO A 208 -10.03 -8.70 -9.76
CA PRO A 208 -9.93 -8.91 -11.20
C PRO A 208 -8.48 -9.04 -11.72
N LEU A 209 -7.52 -8.27 -11.20
CA LEU A 209 -6.11 -8.39 -11.59
C LEU A 209 -5.54 -9.76 -11.24
N ARG A 210 -5.78 -10.24 -10.01
CA ARG A 210 -5.30 -11.56 -9.56
C ARG A 210 -5.97 -12.71 -10.32
N LYS A 211 -7.27 -12.62 -10.59
CA LYS A 211 -8.01 -13.61 -11.38
C LYS A 211 -7.43 -13.74 -12.79
N ARG A 212 -7.09 -12.62 -13.44
CA ARG A 212 -6.51 -12.62 -14.78
C ARG A 212 -5.13 -13.29 -14.83
N LEU A 213 -4.35 -13.14 -13.75
CA LEU A 213 -3.06 -13.80 -13.57
C LEU A 213 -3.15 -15.20 -12.97
N LYS A 214 -4.38 -15.71 -12.72
CA LYS A 214 -4.64 -17.01 -12.06
C LYS A 214 -3.89 -17.18 -10.73
N SER A 215 -3.63 -16.06 -10.03
CA SER A 215 -2.93 -16.07 -8.75
C SER A 215 -3.93 -16.14 -7.59
N ARG A 216 -3.62 -16.97 -6.59
CA ARG A 216 -4.35 -17.01 -5.31
C ARG A 216 -3.74 -16.05 -4.27
N CYS A 217 -2.52 -15.57 -4.49
CA CYS A 217 -1.79 -14.70 -3.58
C CYS A 217 -1.78 -13.26 -4.09
N ILE A 218 -1.54 -12.32 -3.17
CA ILE A 218 -1.24 -10.93 -3.51
C ILE A 218 0.07 -10.90 -4.31
N LEU A 219 0.05 -10.21 -5.45
CA LEU A 219 1.22 -10.00 -6.32
C LEU A 219 1.87 -8.67 -6.00
N ASP A 220 3.18 -8.55 -6.25
CA ASP A 220 3.87 -7.28 -6.12
C ASP A 220 3.48 -6.30 -7.24
N LEU A 221 3.73 -5.01 -7.01
CA LEU A 221 3.40 -3.97 -7.98
C LEU A 221 4.15 -4.19 -9.31
N ARG A 222 5.42 -4.61 -9.23
CA ARG A 222 6.26 -4.87 -10.41
C ARG A 222 5.64 -5.90 -11.35
N THR A 223 5.19 -7.05 -10.83
CA THR A 223 4.56 -8.10 -11.63
C THR A 223 3.28 -7.61 -12.29
N LEU A 224 2.46 -6.87 -11.54
CA LEU A 224 1.22 -6.31 -12.07
C LEU A 224 1.49 -5.30 -13.19
N VAL A 225 2.39 -4.35 -12.98
CA VAL A 225 2.72 -3.30 -13.95
C VAL A 225 3.33 -3.92 -15.21
N ARG A 226 4.26 -4.88 -15.05
CA ARG A 226 4.86 -5.59 -16.18
C ARG A 226 3.82 -6.32 -17.03
N PHE A 227 2.86 -6.98 -16.39
CA PHE A 227 1.86 -7.77 -17.11
C PHE A 227 0.77 -6.92 -17.77
N PHE A 228 0.25 -5.90 -17.08
CA PHE A 228 -0.90 -5.13 -17.56
C PHE A 228 -0.53 -3.84 -18.31
N VAL A 229 0.57 -3.20 -17.93
CA VAL A 229 1.04 -1.95 -18.54
C VAL A 229 2.16 -2.22 -19.56
N GLY A 230 2.88 -3.34 -19.43
CA GLY A 230 4.01 -3.67 -20.30
C GLY A 230 5.28 -2.89 -19.99
N LYS A 231 5.39 -2.36 -18.76
CA LYS A 231 6.55 -1.60 -18.28
C LYS A 231 7.28 -2.36 -17.18
N ASP A 232 8.60 -2.34 -17.25
CA ASP A 232 9.43 -2.82 -16.15
C ASP A 232 9.72 -1.65 -15.19
N VAL A 233 9.49 -1.89 -13.89
CA VAL A 233 9.67 -0.90 -12.81
C VAL A 233 10.52 -1.48 -11.68
N GLY A 234 11.05 -0.63 -10.81
CA GLY A 234 11.85 -1.01 -9.65
C GLY A 234 13.27 -1.43 -10.04
N TYR A 235 13.86 -0.80 -11.05
CA TYR A 235 15.28 -1.00 -11.33
C TYR A 235 16.12 -0.20 -10.34
N GLY A 236 17.09 -0.85 -9.69
CA GLY A 236 17.92 -0.22 -8.67
C GLY A 236 17.22 -0.18 -7.32
N TYR A 237 17.12 1.01 -6.73
CA TYR A 237 16.51 1.21 -5.42
C TYR A 237 14.98 1.34 -5.50
N GLU A 238 14.32 1.05 -4.39
CA GLU A 238 12.92 1.31 -4.15
C GLU A 238 12.67 2.83 -4.16
N ASP A 239 11.86 3.31 -5.11
CA ASP A 239 11.50 4.72 -5.24
C ASP A 239 9.98 4.89 -5.10
N SER A 240 9.54 5.68 -4.11
CA SER A 240 8.14 5.97 -3.90
C SER A 240 7.52 6.75 -5.06
N LEU A 241 8.30 7.57 -5.78
CA LEU A 241 7.80 8.28 -6.95
C LEU A 241 7.51 7.32 -8.11
N GLU A 242 8.45 6.44 -8.44
CA GLU A 242 8.25 5.40 -9.46
C GLU A 242 7.06 4.51 -9.09
N ASN A 243 6.97 4.08 -7.84
CA ASN A 243 5.86 3.25 -7.35
C ASN A 243 4.50 3.95 -7.45
N ALA A 244 4.41 5.23 -7.07
CA ALA A 244 3.17 6.00 -7.19
C ALA A 244 2.73 6.15 -8.65
N ILE A 245 3.68 6.44 -9.55
CA ILE A 245 3.43 6.56 -10.99
C ILE A 245 2.95 5.22 -11.54
N ALA A 246 3.67 4.13 -11.24
CA ALA A 246 3.34 2.80 -11.72
C ALA A 246 1.98 2.32 -11.22
N ALA A 247 1.62 2.61 -9.97
CA ALA A 247 0.30 2.33 -9.42
C ALA A 247 -0.79 3.13 -10.14
N MET A 248 -0.59 4.43 -10.38
CA MET A 248 -1.56 5.26 -11.12
C MET A 248 -1.72 4.78 -12.57
N GLU A 249 -0.64 4.41 -13.24
CA GLU A 249 -0.69 3.88 -14.61
C GLU A 249 -1.44 2.54 -14.67
N LEU A 250 -1.16 1.63 -13.76
CA LEU A 250 -1.90 0.38 -13.63
C LEU A 250 -3.38 0.63 -13.32
N PHE A 251 -3.67 1.60 -12.45
CA PHE A 251 -5.05 1.98 -12.14
C PHE A 251 -5.79 2.51 -13.37
N ARG A 252 -5.18 3.37 -14.19
CA ARG A 252 -5.82 3.86 -15.43
C ARG A 252 -6.21 2.71 -16.37
N VAL A 253 -5.43 1.63 -16.41
CA VAL A 253 -5.76 0.43 -17.21
C VAL A 253 -7.01 -0.27 -16.67
N CYS A 254 -7.14 -0.42 -15.36
CA CYS A 254 -8.29 -1.10 -14.75
C CYS A 254 -9.42 -0.18 -14.31
N HIS A 255 -9.28 1.14 -14.47
CA HIS A 255 -10.20 2.18 -13.98
C HIS A 255 -11.66 1.94 -14.42
N PRO A 256 -11.96 1.68 -15.71
CA PRO A 256 -13.35 1.46 -16.14
C PRO A 256 -13.99 0.25 -15.46
N ILE A 257 -13.20 -0.81 -15.22
CA ILE A 257 -13.68 -2.03 -14.57
C ILE A 257 -13.86 -1.78 -13.07
N PHE A 258 -12.90 -1.09 -12.45
CA PHE A 258 -12.96 -0.81 -11.03
C PHE A 258 -14.17 0.06 -10.71
N GLU A 259 -14.29 1.23 -11.34
CA GLU A 259 -15.41 2.15 -11.09
C GLU A 259 -16.74 1.53 -11.51
N GLY A 260 -16.81 0.81 -12.64
CA GLY A 260 -18.05 0.15 -13.05
C GLY A 260 -18.59 -0.86 -12.03
N ILE A 261 -17.71 -1.58 -11.30
CA ILE A 261 -18.14 -2.48 -10.22
C ILE A 261 -18.61 -1.70 -9.00
N VAL A 262 -17.90 -0.62 -8.63
CA VAL A 262 -18.25 0.23 -7.48
C VAL A 262 -19.57 0.98 -7.72
N GLU A 263 -19.78 1.54 -8.90
CA GLU A 263 -21.01 2.21 -9.33
C GLU A 263 -22.20 1.25 -9.36
N ALA A 264 -21.97 -0.03 -9.69
CA ALA A 264 -22.98 -1.08 -9.60
C ALA A 264 -23.30 -1.51 -8.15
N GLY A 265 -22.68 -0.89 -7.14
CA GLY A 265 -22.91 -1.18 -5.72
C GLY A 265 -22.17 -2.41 -5.21
N ALA A 266 -21.21 -2.96 -5.96
CA ALA A 266 -20.43 -4.12 -5.57
C ALA A 266 -19.00 -3.73 -5.15
N TRP A 267 -18.35 -4.58 -4.32
CA TRP A 267 -16.98 -4.35 -3.87
C TRP A 267 -16.00 -5.34 -4.50
N PRO A 268 -15.07 -4.87 -5.38
CA PRO A 268 -14.20 -5.76 -6.13
C PRO A 268 -12.93 -6.21 -5.39
N CYS A 269 -12.68 -5.70 -4.19
CA CYS A 269 -11.44 -5.97 -3.43
C CYS A 269 -11.64 -7.01 -2.32
N ASP A 270 -10.58 -7.75 -2.01
CA ASP A 270 -10.49 -8.49 -0.74
C ASP A 270 -10.38 -7.54 0.45
N LEU A 271 -10.60 -8.08 1.66
CA LEU A 271 -10.38 -7.32 2.89
C LEU A 271 -8.88 -7.16 3.15
N PRO A 272 -8.44 -6.00 3.67
CA PRO A 272 -7.06 -5.84 4.13
C PRO A 272 -6.78 -6.77 5.32
N PRO A 273 -5.50 -7.02 5.66
CA PRO A 273 -5.19 -7.82 6.84
C PRO A 273 -5.79 -7.20 8.10
N VAL A 274 -6.36 -8.04 8.98
CA VAL A 274 -7.19 -7.62 10.13
C VAL A 274 -6.46 -6.61 11.04
N SER A 275 -5.14 -6.76 11.19
CA SER A 275 -4.29 -5.85 11.97
C SER A 275 -4.33 -4.39 11.50
N TYR A 276 -4.78 -4.13 10.27
CA TYR A 276 -4.87 -2.79 9.68
C TYR A 276 -6.31 -2.32 9.47
N SER A 277 -7.31 -3.06 9.91
CA SER A 277 -8.74 -2.75 9.74
C SER A 277 -9.10 -1.33 10.19
N ARG A 278 -8.52 -0.86 11.30
CA ARG A 278 -8.73 0.49 11.85
C ARG A 278 -8.41 1.66 10.88
N HIS A 279 -7.63 1.40 9.84
CA HIS A 279 -7.24 2.41 8.86
C HIS A 279 -8.26 2.57 7.72
N PHE A 280 -9.24 1.67 7.62
CA PHE A 280 -10.30 1.69 6.62
C PHE A 280 -11.63 1.94 7.35
N LEU A 281 -12.17 3.15 7.21
CA LEU A 281 -13.40 3.60 7.87
C LEU A 281 -14.65 3.27 7.03
#